data_AF-A0A202BTE6-F1
#
_entry.id   AF-A0A202BTE6-F1
#
_cell.length_a   1.000
_cell.length_b   1.000
_cell.length_c   1.000
_cell.angle_alpha   90.00
_cell.angle_beta   90.00
_cell.angle_gamma   90.00
#
_symmetry.space_group_name_H-M   'P 1'
#
loop_
_entity.id
_entity.type
_entity.pdbx_description
1 polymer ?
#
loop_
_entity_poly.entity_id
_entity_poly.type
_entity_poly.pdbx_seq_one_letter_code
_entity_poly.pdbx_strand_id
1 'polypeptide(L)'
;MLEQYRKTAFHESGHIAMTYFAEYSCQEVEVLVSGDGKTIMNYGNDLLLISAITNCIEYPEMFNNLPQSTKLSSPQVAYKVSLILLAGSISESIHLNNGIVDGDMEVELSGPDLIRVQNIDKLLSSIFKNHPSDFIQDNMQNVMMTFSIPEIWNSISVLAEAILNKEDMKLTRQEIEDVLLRTDYFEHIKKYM
;
A
#
# COMPACT_ATOMS: atom_id res chain seq x y z
N MET A 1 3.89 19.97 -12.77
CA MET A 1 4.50 18.77 -13.39
C MET A 1 5.54 18.16 -12.45
N LEU A 2 6.59 18.88 -12.06
CA LEU A 2 7.62 18.36 -11.15
C LEU A 2 7.08 18.04 -9.73
N GLU A 3 6.16 18.86 -9.21
CA GLU A 3 5.47 18.59 -7.95
C GLU A 3 4.54 17.37 -8.04
N GLN A 4 3.82 17.21 -9.16
CA GLN A 4 2.97 16.04 -9.38
C GLN A 4 3.79 14.74 -9.37
N TYR A 5 4.93 14.72 -10.07
CA TYR A 5 5.82 13.56 -10.05
C TYR A 5 6.33 13.24 -8.65
N ARG A 6 6.62 14.27 -7.83
CA ARG A 6 7.01 14.08 -6.42
C ARG A 6 5.87 13.45 -5.62
N LYS A 7 4.66 13.98 -5.69
CA LYS A 7 3.48 13.39 -5.03
C LYS A 7 3.32 11.92 -5.39
N THR A 8 3.30 11.62 -6.69
CA THR A 8 3.18 10.25 -7.19
C THR A 8 4.33 9.36 -6.75
N ALA A 9 5.59 9.83 -6.78
CA ALA A 9 6.73 9.04 -6.31
C ALA A 9 6.62 8.68 -4.82
N PHE A 10 6.13 9.60 -3.98
CA PHE A 10 5.86 9.32 -2.57
C PHE A 10 4.66 8.39 -2.38
N HIS A 11 3.59 8.56 -3.16
CA HIS A 11 2.43 7.65 -3.18
C HIS A 11 2.85 6.21 -3.50
N GLU A 12 3.54 6.00 -4.61
CA GLU A 12 4.01 4.66 -5.00
C GLU A 12 5.03 4.09 -3.99
N SER A 13 5.90 4.93 -3.42
CA SER A 13 6.85 4.49 -2.39
C SER A 13 6.15 4.02 -1.10
N GLY A 14 5.03 4.63 -0.74
CA GLY A 14 4.16 4.18 0.34
C GLY A 14 3.61 2.78 0.09
N HIS A 15 3.06 2.54 -1.10
CA HIS A 15 2.61 1.21 -1.51
C HIS A 15 3.73 0.17 -1.45
N ILE A 16 4.92 0.50 -1.94
CA ILE A 16 6.06 -0.42 -1.96
C ILE A 16 6.48 -0.79 -0.55
N ALA A 17 6.68 0.20 0.33
CA ALA A 17 7.08 -0.05 1.71
C ALA A 17 6.06 -0.99 2.38
N MET A 18 4.77 -0.64 2.33
CA MET A 18 3.75 -1.45 2.97
C MET A 18 3.57 -2.84 2.34
N THR A 19 3.93 -3.01 1.05
CA THR A 19 3.95 -4.32 0.39
C THR A 19 4.98 -5.24 1.00
N TYR A 20 6.21 -4.75 1.24
CA TYR A 20 7.24 -5.53 1.91
C TYR A 20 6.93 -5.77 3.39
N PHE A 21 6.35 -4.78 4.07
CA PHE A 21 5.82 -4.96 5.43
C PHE A 21 4.77 -6.08 5.50
N ALA A 22 3.93 -6.21 4.47
CA ALA A 22 2.92 -7.25 4.35
C ALA A 22 3.46 -8.64 3.90
N GLU A 23 4.79 -8.80 3.81
CA GLU A 23 5.47 -10.03 3.35
C GLU A 23 5.27 -10.37 1.87
N TYR A 24 4.99 -9.35 1.06
CA TYR A 24 4.95 -9.46 -0.40
C TYR A 24 6.19 -8.78 -1.00
N SER A 25 6.24 -8.68 -2.33
CA SER A 25 7.32 -7.99 -3.03
C SER A 25 6.80 -7.09 -4.13
N CYS A 26 7.56 -6.04 -4.45
CA CYS A 26 7.29 -5.20 -5.61
C CYS A 26 8.18 -5.66 -6.78
N GLN A 27 7.61 -5.88 -7.96
CA GLN A 27 8.36 -6.25 -9.16
C GLN A 27 8.91 -5.03 -9.89
N GLU A 28 8.15 -3.94 -9.90
CA GLU A 28 8.45 -2.74 -10.68
C GLU A 28 7.61 -1.56 -10.20
N VAL A 29 8.17 -0.37 -10.25
CA VAL A 29 7.45 0.90 -10.09
C VAL A 29 7.89 1.89 -11.16
N GLU A 30 6.94 2.69 -11.65
CA GLU A 30 7.16 3.73 -12.64
C GLU A 30 6.28 4.96 -12.35
N VAL A 31 6.84 6.16 -12.44
CA VAL A 31 6.07 7.41 -12.52
C VAL A 31 5.98 7.82 -13.98
N LEU A 32 4.78 7.79 -14.52
CA LEU A 32 4.50 8.04 -15.93
C LEU A 32 4.59 9.53 -16.26
N VAL A 33 4.84 9.84 -17.53
CA VAL A 33 4.89 11.23 -18.03
C VAL A 33 3.57 11.97 -17.79
N SER A 34 2.43 11.26 -17.75
CA SER A 34 1.12 11.84 -17.39
C SER A 34 1.06 12.38 -15.97
N GLY A 35 1.96 11.93 -15.08
CA GLY A 35 1.92 12.18 -13.65
C GLY A 35 1.33 11.03 -12.85
N ASP A 36 0.81 10.00 -13.51
CA ASP A 36 0.25 8.82 -12.83
C ASP A 36 1.34 7.84 -12.41
N GLY A 37 1.04 7.06 -11.37
CA GLY A 37 1.91 5.99 -10.89
C GLY A 37 1.49 4.64 -11.43
N LYS A 38 2.47 3.74 -11.57
CA LYS A 38 2.23 2.34 -11.90
C LYS A 38 3.17 1.46 -11.08
N THR A 39 2.59 0.72 -10.14
CA THR A 39 3.34 -0.29 -9.36
C THR A 39 2.81 -1.70 -9.63
N ILE A 40 3.74 -2.62 -9.86
CA ILE A 40 3.46 -4.04 -10.12
C ILE A 40 3.87 -4.84 -8.88
N MET A 41 2.88 -5.26 -8.09
CA MET A 41 3.10 -6.08 -6.90
C MET A 41 3.09 -7.58 -7.23
N ASN A 42 3.83 -8.35 -6.44
CA ASN A 42 3.76 -9.81 -6.42
C ASN A 42 3.26 -10.27 -5.04
N TYR A 43 1.99 -10.64 -5.02
CA TYR A 43 1.27 -11.14 -3.84
C TYR A 43 1.42 -12.66 -3.61
N GLY A 44 2.24 -13.35 -4.42
CA GLY A 44 2.42 -14.79 -4.32
C GLY A 44 1.11 -15.57 -4.41
N ASN A 45 0.86 -16.45 -3.44
CA ASN A 45 -0.32 -17.31 -3.41
C ASN A 45 -1.63 -16.55 -3.13
N ASP A 46 -1.55 -15.34 -2.58
CA ASP A 46 -2.72 -14.55 -2.21
C ASP A 46 -3.28 -13.74 -3.38
N LEU A 47 -2.62 -13.72 -4.55
CA LEU A 47 -3.03 -12.93 -5.72
C LEU A 47 -4.49 -13.16 -6.12
N LEU A 48 -4.94 -14.42 -6.20
CA LEU A 48 -6.32 -14.73 -6.58
C LEU A 48 -7.33 -14.24 -5.55
N LEU A 49 -7.00 -14.40 -4.27
CA LEU A 49 -7.86 -13.95 -3.18
C LEU A 49 -7.94 -12.43 -3.12
N ILE A 50 -6.80 -11.74 -3.22
CA ILE A 50 -6.73 -10.26 -3.28
C ILE A 50 -7.57 -9.74 -4.44
N SER A 51 -7.43 -10.34 -5.63
CA SER A 51 -8.22 -9.95 -6.80
C SER A 51 -9.72 -10.14 -6.55
N ALA A 52 -10.11 -11.25 -5.93
CA ALA A 52 -11.50 -11.52 -5.60
C ALA A 52 -12.09 -10.56 -4.56
N ILE A 53 -11.36 -10.22 -3.49
CA ILE A 53 -11.86 -9.33 -2.43
C ILE A 53 -11.88 -7.86 -2.85
N THR A 54 -10.93 -7.41 -3.66
CA THR A 54 -10.85 -6.02 -4.12
C THR A 54 -11.87 -5.68 -5.21
N ASN A 55 -12.41 -6.69 -5.89
CA ASN A 55 -13.40 -6.54 -6.97
C ASN A 55 -14.77 -7.16 -6.64
N CYS A 56 -15.02 -7.52 -5.39
CA CYS A 56 -16.19 -8.31 -4.99
C CYS A 56 -17.56 -7.63 -5.22
N ILE A 57 -17.60 -6.31 -5.37
CA ILE A 57 -18.85 -5.59 -5.69
C ILE A 57 -19.24 -5.79 -7.15
N GLU A 58 -18.26 -5.67 -8.05
CA GLU A 58 -18.47 -5.78 -9.49
C GLU A 58 -18.55 -7.25 -9.93
N TYR A 59 -17.75 -8.11 -9.31
CA TYR A 59 -17.59 -9.53 -9.66
C TYR A 59 -17.66 -10.43 -8.42
N PRO A 60 -18.81 -10.52 -7.73
CA PRO A 60 -18.97 -11.30 -6.50
C PRO A 60 -18.65 -12.80 -6.69
N GLU A 61 -18.84 -13.33 -7.89
CA GLU A 61 -18.52 -14.71 -8.25
C GLU A 61 -17.03 -15.03 -8.13
N MET A 62 -16.14 -14.04 -8.31
CA MET A 62 -14.70 -14.24 -8.14
C MET A 62 -14.39 -14.70 -6.71
N PHE A 63 -15.06 -14.13 -5.71
CA PHE A 63 -14.94 -14.57 -4.34
C PHE A 63 -15.76 -15.83 -4.07
N ASN A 64 -17.03 -15.86 -4.50
CA ASN A 64 -17.94 -16.97 -4.18
C ASN A 64 -17.48 -18.33 -4.72
N ASN A 65 -16.73 -18.34 -5.84
CA ASN A 65 -16.21 -19.58 -6.43
C ASN A 65 -14.87 -20.04 -5.85
N LEU A 66 -14.23 -19.26 -4.96
CA LEU A 66 -12.99 -19.70 -4.32
C LEU A 66 -13.23 -20.90 -3.39
N PRO A 67 -12.24 -21.82 -3.29
CA PRO A 67 -12.26 -22.88 -2.30
C PRO A 67 -12.43 -22.32 -0.88
N GLN A 68 -13.16 -23.05 -0.03
CA GLN A 68 -13.38 -22.62 1.35
C GLN A 68 -12.07 -22.44 2.12
N SER A 69 -11.06 -23.28 1.86
CA SER A 69 -9.72 -23.14 2.44
C SER A 69 -9.06 -21.80 2.12
N THR A 70 -9.24 -21.28 0.89
CA THR A 70 -8.75 -19.95 0.50
C THR A 70 -9.56 -18.85 1.15
N LYS A 71 -10.89 -18.99 1.23
CA LYS A 71 -11.74 -17.98 1.90
C LYS A 71 -11.42 -17.83 3.39
N LEU A 72 -10.95 -18.87 4.06
CA LEU A 72 -10.59 -18.80 5.48
C LEU A 72 -9.44 -17.83 5.79
N SER A 73 -8.53 -17.55 4.84
CA SER A 73 -7.47 -16.56 5.01
C SER A 73 -7.90 -15.12 4.66
N SER A 74 -9.15 -14.91 4.24
CA SER A 74 -9.65 -13.60 3.80
C SER A 74 -9.45 -12.47 4.80
N PRO A 75 -9.71 -12.62 6.11
CA PRO A 75 -9.48 -11.54 7.07
C PRO A 75 -8.03 -11.04 7.08
N GLN A 76 -7.06 -11.96 7.10
CA GLN A 76 -5.65 -11.63 7.17
C GLN A 76 -5.17 -11.00 5.86
N VAL A 77 -5.57 -11.56 4.72
CA VAL A 77 -5.19 -11.05 3.39
C VAL A 77 -5.83 -9.70 3.12
N ALA A 78 -7.10 -9.53 3.51
CA ALA A 78 -7.82 -8.26 3.44
C ALA A 78 -7.14 -7.17 4.27
N TYR A 79 -6.77 -7.47 5.52
CA TYR A 79 -6.02 -6.54 6.37
C TYR A 79 -4.72 -6.11 5.69
N LYS A 80 -3.88 -7.07 5.27
CA LYS A 80 -2.61 -6.78 4.60
C LYS A 80 -2.78 -5.89 3.37
N VAL A 81 -3.70 -6.21 2.47
CA VAL A 81 -3.90 -5.42 1.25
C VAL A 81 -4.55 -4.07 1.52
N SER A 82 -5.42 -3.95 2.53
CA SER A 82 -5.96 -2.66 2.95
C SER A 82 -4.88 -1.71 3.43
N LEU A 83 -3.90 -2.20 4.21
CA LEU A 83 -2.73 -1.39 4.59
C LEU A 83 -1.97 -0.90 3.35
N ILE A 84 -1.72 -1.78 2.38
CA ILE A 84 -1.03 -1.43 1.14
C ILE A 84 -1.78 -0.34 0.38
N LEU A 85 -3.08 -0.51 0.16
CA LEU A 85 -3.91 0.44 -0.60
C LEU A 85 -3.99 1.81 0.08
N LEU A 86 -4.05 1.86 1.42
CA LEU A 86 -4.08 3.11 2.18
C LEU A 86 -2.70 3.80 2.23
N ALA A 87 -1.61 3.04 2.12
CA ALA A 87 -0.26 3.55 2.26
C ALA A 87 0.15 4.60 1.22
N GLY A 88 -0.43 4.53 0.01
CA GLY A 88 -0.11 5.51 -1.04
C GLY A 88 -0.51 6.92 -0.62
N SER A 89 -1.81 7.16 -0.43
CA SER A 89 -2.31 8.48 -0.08
C SER A 89 -1.77 8.98 1.26
N ILE A 90 -1.53 8.08 2.23
CA ILE A 90 -0.94 8.48 3.52
C ILE A 90 0.50 8.97 3.33
N SER A 91 1.32 8.25 2.56
CA SER A 91 2.69 8.67 2.24
C SER A 91 2.71 10.01 1.50
N GLU A 92 1.81 10.19 0.53
CA GLU A 92 1.64 11.46 -0.18
C GLU A 92 1.29 12.59 0.79
N SER A 93 0.29 12.41 1.66
CA SER A 93 -0.10 13.43 2.65
C SER A 93 1.03 13.78 3.61
N ILE A 94 1.79 12.80 4.09
CA ILE A 94 2.95 13.05 4.96
C ILE A 94 4.00 13.88 4.21
N HIS A 95 4.26 13.57 2.94
CA HIS A 95 5.15 14.38 2.11
C HIS A 95 4.66 15.83 1.98
N LEU A 96 3.38 16.03 1.72
CA LEU A 96 2.76 17.36 1.62
C LEU A 96 2.78 18.10 2.95
N ASN A 97 2.77 17.38 4.08
CA ASN A 97 2.97 17.92 5.41
C ASN A 97 4.45 17.99 5.84
N ASN A 98 5.38 18.10 4.89
CA ASN A 98 6.83 18.23 5.13
C ASN A 98 7.46 17.07 5.93
N GLY A 99 6.92 15.86 5.81
CA GLY A 99 7.41 14.69 6.52
C GLY A 99 6.92 14.59 7.97
N ILE A 100 5.96 15.43 8.38
CA ILE A 100 5.43 15.45 9.74
C ILE A 100 4.13 14.65 9.79
N VAL A 101 4.07 13.68 10.71
CA VAL A 101 2.84 12.97 11.06
C VAL A 101 2.24 13.64 12.29
N ASP A 102 1.12 14.32 12.13
CA ASP A 102 0.35 14.91 13.23
C ASP A 102 -1.14 14.55 13.11
N GLY A 103 -1.91 14.84 14.16
CA GLY A 103 -3.32 14.46 14.24
C GLY A 103 -4.27 15.30 13.38
N ASP A 104 -3.79 16.42 12.83
CA ASP A 104 -4.57 17.35 11.99
C ASP A 104 -4.25 17.19 10.49
N MET A 105 -3.35 16.26 10.14
CA MET A 105 -2.98 15.95 8.77
C MET A 105 -4.18 15.42 7.97
N GLU A 106 -4.58 16.16 6.94
CA GLU A 106 -5.62 15.73 6.01
C GLU A 106 -5.09 14.66 5.05
N VAL A 107 -5.77 13.51 5.03
CA VAL A 107 -5.50 12.43 4.06
C VAL A 107 -6.62 12.39 3.04
N GLU A 108 -6.31 12.78 1.81
CA GLU A 108 -7.23 12.63 0.69
C GLU A 108 -7.07 11.23 0.09
N LEU A 109 -7.97 10.32 0.48
CA LEU A 109 -8.13 9.03 -0.18
C LEU A 109 -9.04 9.20 -1.39
N SER A 110 -8.54 8.86 -2.58
CA SER A 110 -9.33 8.93 -3.81
C SER A 110 -8.99 7.82 -4.79
N GLY A 111 -9.77 7.73 -5.87
CA GLY A 111 -9.46 6.84 -6.99
C GLY A 111 -9.57 5.34 -6.68
N PRO A 112 -8.80 4.51 -7.41
CA PRO A 112 -8.90 3.05 -7.33
C PRO A 112 -8.62 2.47 -5.95
N ASP A 113 -7.72 3.08 -5.16
CA ASP A 113 -7.33 2.54 -3.86
C ASP A 113 -8.47 2.63 -2.85
N LEU A 114 -9.15 3.79 -2.80
CA LEU A 114 -10.33 3.97 -1.95
C LEU A 114 -11.44 2.98 -2.34
N ILE A 115 -11.73 2.85 -3.64
CA ILE A 115 -12.77 1.94 -4.14
C ILE A 115 -12.47 0.50 -3.69
N ARG A 116 -11.22 0.06 -3.85
CA ARG A 116 -10.80 -1.30 -3.48
C ARG A 116 -10.85 -1.54 -1.98
N VAL A 117 -10.45 -0.57 -1.16
CA VAL A 117 -10.57 -0.65 0.31
C VAL A 117 -12.03 -0.72 0.76
N GLN A 118 -12.91 0.08 0.15
CA GLN A 118 -14.35 0.03 0.44
C GLN A 118 -14.98 -1.30 0.01
N ASN A 119 -14.54 -1.88 -1.11
CA ASN A 119 -14.97 -3.21 -1.53
C ASN A 119 -14.60 -4.27 -0.49
N ILE A 120 -13.35 -4.24 0.01
CA ILE A 120 -12.88 -5.13 1.07
C ILE A 120 -13.75 -4.98 2.33
N ASP A 121 -13.93 -3.75 2.81
CA ASP A 121 -14.72 -3.45 4.01
C ASP A 121 -16.16 -3.97 3.90
N LYS A 122 -16.80 -3.74 2.75
CA LYS A 122 -18.14 -4.23 2.44
C LYS A 122 -18.20 -5.77 2.39
N LEU A 123 -17.21 -6.42 1.81
CA LEU A 123 -17.16 -7.88 1.78
C LEU A 123 -17.04 -8.43 3.20
N LEU A 124 -16.07 -7.94 3.97
CA LEU A 124 -15.80 -8.43 5.32
C LEU A 124 -17.02 -8.22 6.23
N SER A 125 -17.67 -7.06 6.19
CA SER A 125 -18.91 -6.81 6.94
C SER A 125 -20.06 -7.74 6.57
N SER A 126 -20.11 -8.24 5.34
CA SER A 126 -21.14 -9.18 4.90
C SER A 126 -20.90 -10.64 5.33
N ILE A 127 -19.63 -11.04 5.51
CA ILE A 127 -19.26 -12.45 5.81
C ILE A 127 -18.79 -12.66 7.26
N PHE A 128 -18.38 -11.60 7.98
CA PHE A 128 -17.92 -11.66 9.36
C PHE A 128 -18.84 -10.86 10.29
N LYS A 129 -19.52 -11.55 11.21
CA LYS A 129 -20.48 -10.94 12.15
C LYS A 129 -19.89 -9.86 13.07
N ASN A 130 -18.59 -9.93 13.35
CA ASN A 130 -17.88 -9.02 14.26
C ASN A 130 -16.88 -8.12 13.51
N HIS A 131 -17.13 -7.85 12.23
CA HIS A 131 -16.30 -6.91 11.46
C HIS A 131 -16.42 -5.49 12.08
N PRO A 132 -15.29 -4.82 12.39
CA PRO A 132 -15.32 -3.49 12.99
C PRO A 132 -15.90 -2.45 12.02
N SER A 133 -16.73 -1.54 12.52
CA SER A 133 -17.33 -0.45 11.73
C SER A 133 -16.33 0.62 11.30
N ASP A 134 -15.20 0.69 12.00
CA ASP A 134 -14.09 1.62 11.88
C ASP A 134 -12.87 0.98 11.20
N PHE A 135 -13.01 -0.19 10.57
CA PHE A 135 -11.92 -0.95 9.93
C PHE A 135 -10.98 -0.10 9.06
N ILE A 136 -11.53 0.76 8.20
CA ILE A 136 -10.72 1.62 7.32
C ILE A 136 -9.94 2.65 8.14
N GLN A 137 -10.59 3.28 9.12
CA GLN A 137 -9.98 4.30 9.98
C GLN A 137 -8.86 3.71 10.84
N ASP A 138 -9.09 2.54 11.44
CA ASP A 138 -8.07 1.82 12.21
C ASP A 138 -6.87 1.46 11.34
N ASN A 139 -7.11 1.00 10.11
CA ASN A 139 -6.02 0.69 9.18
C ASN A 139 -5.26 1.95 8.74
N MET A 140 -5.94 3.08 8.52
CA MET A 140 -5.27 4.36 8.27
C MET A 140 -4.37 4.75 9.44
N GLN A 141 -4.87 4.63 10.67
CA GLN A 141 -4.08 4.91 11.88
C GLN A 141 -2.87 3.99 11.99
N ASN A 142 -3.03 2.69 11.71
CA ASN A 142 -1.91 1.74 11.71
C ASN A 142 -0.83 2.11 10.69
N VAL A 143 -1.23 2.51 9.48
CA VAL A 143 -0.28 2.98 8.46
C VAL A 143 0.41 4.28 8.89
N MET A 144 -0.34 5.26 9.38
CA MET A 144 0.23 6.53 9.88
C MET A 144 1.21 6.30 11.04
N MET A 145 0.86 5.44 12.00
CA MET A 145 1.75 5.06 13.09
C MET A 145 3.03 4.40 12.56
N THR A 146 2.90 3.49 11.59
CA THR A 146 4.05 2.83 10.97
C THR A 146 4.95 3.83 10.24
N PHE A 147 4.37 4.77 9.50
CA PHE A 147 5.11 5.80 8.76
C PHE A 147 5.63 6.93 9.65
N SER A 148 5.16 7.06 10.89
CA SER A 148 5.74 7.98 11.87
C SER A 148 7.08 7.50 12.44
N ILE A 149 7.43 6.22 12.22
CA ILE A 149 8.75 5.69 12.59
C ILE A 149 9.80 6.32 11.66
N PRO A 150 10.78 7.08 12.19
CA PRO A 150 11.71 7.87 11.37
C PRO A 150 12.48 7.03 10.34
N GLU A 151 12.87 5.82 10.68
CA GLU A 151 13.64 4.94 9.79
C GLU A 151 12.79 4.37 8.64
N ILE A 152 11.51 4.11 8.90
CA ILE A 152 10.54 3.71 7.88
C ILE A 152 10.29 4.89 6.93
N TRP A 153 10.03 6.08 7.46
CA TRP A 153 9.80 7.28 6.65
C TRP A 153 11.03 7.66 5.82
N ASN A 154 12.23 7.53 6.39
CA ASN A 154 13.48 7.73 5.66
C ASN A 154 13.59 6.78 4.46
N SER A 155 13.23 5.50 4.65
CA SER A 155 13.25 4.51 3.56
C SER A 155 12.30 4.89 2.41
N ILE A 156 11.08 5.33 2.74
CA ILE A 156 10.09 5.81 1.76
C ILE A 156 10.61 7.04 1.02
N SER A 157 11.19 7.99 1.75
CA SER A 157 11.72 9.23 1.18
C SER A 157 12.89 8.97 0.22
N VAL A 158 13.83 8.09 0.60
CA VAL A 158 14.96 7.70 -0.25
C VAL A 158 14.48 6.91 -1.48
N LEU A 159 13.45 6.09 -1.34
CA LEU A 159 12.85 5.37 -2.47
C LEU A 159 12.19 6.33 -3.47
N ALA A 160 11.41 7.31 -2.99
CA ALA A 160 10.79 8.32 -3.85
C ALA A 160 11.85 9.12 -4.62
N GLU A 161 12.93 9.54 -3.95
CA GLU A 161 14.05 10.22 -4.62
C GLU A 161 14.78 9.28 -5.61
N ALA A 162 14.92 7.99 -5.31
CA ALA A 162 15.52 7.03 -6.24
C ALA A 162 14.68 6.89 -7.53
N ILE A 163 13.35 6.87 -7.41
CA ILE A 163 12.42 6.89 -8.56
C ILE A 163 12.65 8.16 -9.38
N LEU A 164 12.61 9.33 -8.75
CA LEU A 164 12.70 10.62 -9.43
C LEU A 164 14.07 10.90 -10.10
N ASN A 165 15.14 10.26 -9.61
CA ASN A 165 16.49 10.44 -10.15
C ASN A 165 16.81 9.52 -11.34
N LYS A 166 15.94 8.56 -11.67
CA LYS A 166 16.04 7.75 -12.89
C LYS A 166 15.55 8.54 -14.11
N GLU A 167 16.24 8.41 -15.23
CA GLU A 167 15.85 9.07 -16.49
C GLU A 167 14.45 8.67 -16.96
N ASP A 168 14.09 7.40 -16.78
CA ASP A 168 12.78 6.82 -17.08
C ASP A 168 11.83 6.78 -15.86
N MET A 169 12.22 7.39 -14.74
CA MET A 169 11.48 7.39 -13.47
C MET A 169 10.96 6.01 -13.05
N LYS A 170 11.79 4.98 -13.29
CA LYS A 170 11.41 3.57 -13.14
C LYS A 170 12.44 2.80 -12.32
N LEU A 171 11.95 2.00 -11.39
CA LEU A 171 12.78 1.06 -10.63
C LEU A 171 12.30 -0.37 -10.83
N THR A 172 13.27 -1.26 -11.06
CA THR A 172 13.07 -2.71 -11.02
C THR A 172 13.06 -3.21 -9.58
N ARG A 173 12.55 -4.44 -9.36
CA ARG A 173 12.62 -5.12 -8.06
C ARG A 173 14.00 -5.04 -7.39
N GLN A 174 15.06 -5.36 -8.12
CA GLN A 174 16.41 -5.38 -7.55
C GLN A 174 16.80 -3.99 -7.02
N GLU A 175 16.52 -2.95 -7.79
CA GLU A 175 16.85 -1.58 -7.40
C GLU A 175 16.01 -1.09 -6.22
N ILE A 176 14.74 -1.48 -6.16
CA ILE A 176 13.87 -1.25 -5.00
C ILE A 176 14.46 -1.91 -3.75
N GLU A 177 14.79 -3.20 -3.84
CA GLU A 177 15.35 -3.97 -2.73
C GLU A 177 16.72 -3.44 -2.30
N ASP A 178 17.57 -3.00 -3.22
CA ASP A 178 18.86 -2.37 -2.92
C ASP A 178 18.68 -1.05 -2.15
N VAL A 179 17.68 -0.24 -2.51
CA VAL A 179 17.35 0.99 -1.77
C VAL A 179 16.89 0.64 -0.35
N LEU A 180 15.95 -0.29 -0.21
CA LEU A 180 15.41 -0.71 1.09
C LEU A 180 16.48 -1.36 1.98
N LEU A 181 17.41 -2.13 1.41
CA LEU A 181 18.56 -2.68 2.13
C LEU A 181 19.48 -1.57 2.65
N ARG A 182 19.79 -0.56 1.83
CA ARG A 182 20.69 0.55 2.19
C ARG A 182 20.12 1.43 3.30
N THR A 183 18.80 1.50 3.43
CA THR A 183 18.13 2.25 4.50
C THR A 183 17.77 1.39 5.70
N ASP A 184 18.31 0.16 5.77
CA ASP A 184 18.05 -0.84 6.82
C ASP A 184 16.55 -1.19 6.99
N TYR A 185 15.72 -0.90 5.99
CA TYR A 185 14.25 -1.05 6.05
C TYR A 185 13.83 -2.44 6.54
N PHE A 186 14.44 -3.48 5.97
CA PHE A 186 14.15 -4.87 6.31
C PHE A 186 14.50 -5.22 7.77
N GLU A 187 15.51 -4.59 8.37
CA GLU A 187 15.84 -4.77 9.77
C GLU A 187 14.88 -4.01 10.69
N HIS A 188 14.32 -2.89 10.23
CA HIS A 188 13.32 -2.14 10.96
C HIS A 188 11.97 -2.87 11.03
N ILE A 189 11.46 -3.37 9.90
CA ILE A 189 10.14 -4.02 9.86
C ILE A 189 10.09 -5.35 10.62
N LYS A 190 11.20 -6.10 10.67
CA LYS A 190 11.31 -7.36 11.44
C LYS A 190 10.99 -7.21 12.93
N LYS A 191 11.06 -5.99 13.48
CA LYS A 191 10.74 -5.72 14.89
C LYS A 191 9.24 -5.68 15.17
N TYR A 192 8.43 -5.57 14.11
CA TYR A 192 6.98 -5.36 14.18
C TYR A 192 6.19 -6.51 13.52
N MET A 193 6.88 -7.45 12.90
CA MET A 193 6.37 -8.69 12.34
C MET A 193 6.52 -9.84 13.34
#